data_AF-A0AAT9LWG6-F1
#
_entry.id   AF-A0AAT9LWG6-F1
#
_cell.length_a   1.000
_cell.length_b   1.000
_cell.length_c   1.000
_cell.angle_alpha   90.00
_cell.angle_beta   90.00
_cell.angle_gamma   90.00
#
_symmetry.space_group_name_H-M   'P 1'
#
loop_
_entity.id
_entity.type
_entity.pdbx_description
1 polymer ?
#
loop_
_entity_poly.entity_id
_entity_poly.type
_entity_poly.pdbx_seq_one_letter_code
_entity_poly.pdbx_strand_id
1 'polypeptide(L)'
;MAGPYLADGEWPIWDYVEGALARRDLDARELIRSLPRVGSQSAVGPSYGLAWFDRHGLADQDRPALTVAASYHLPELGTVLANPFLNVLRIMVELQVGAPSSPNQVSRPTITPALIKQTLPSISDSALKRLPEILLHEPPTRGGSYSHDPNDPLKWQRQLTRELLKYRNVQDIKTYIERVSSFMPSAVEPKDPVIIVNGLDLSTDTFLSIPEGVAASPPEGYVSSKLVVELEQKKSALWSVDKLIQLVKELNSNFRDDRWYSCHALLRAILDHTPPVFGCKTFDQVVSNHSWGRTDQKHLKRLQAFRNAADDVLHRQIRKSADVISLDDLPERAAVNAFLRECVDLL
;
A
#
# COMPACT_ATOMS: atom_id res chain seq x y z
N MET A 1 -10.72 3.10 15.23
CA MET A 1 -11.63 3.62 14.19
C MET A 1 -12.73 2.63 13.83
N ALA A 2 -12.42 1.36 13.50
CA ALA A 2 -13.43 0.39 13.05
C ALA A 2 -14.56 0.07 14.06
N GLY A 3 -14.24 -0.04 15.36
CA GLY A 3 -15.23 -0.39 16.39
C GLY A 3 -16.50 0.49 16.41
N PRO A 4 -16.37 1.83 16.59
CA PRO A 4 -17.52 2.75 16.51
C PRO A 4 -18.30 2.65 15.19
N TYR A 5 -17.61 2.51 14.06
CA TYR A 5 -18.26 2.37 12.76
C TYR A 5 -19.08 1.07 12.64
N LEU A 6 -18.57 -0.02 13.20
CA LEU A 6 -19.29 -1.30 13.22
C LEU A 6 -20.51 -1.25 14.14
N ALA A 7 -20.43 -0.52 15.25
CA ALA A 7 -21.52 -0.37 16.21
C ALA A 7 -22.62 0.57 15.67
N ASP A 8 -22.25 1.78 15.28
CA ASP A 8 -23.19 2.88 15.06
C ASP A 8 -23.31 3.25 13.58
N GLY A 9 -22.37 2.81 12.73
CA GLY A 9 -22.33 3.16 11.31
C GLY A 9 -21.70 4.50 10.99
N GLU A 10 -21.11 5.15 11.99
CA GLU A 10 -20.40 6.41 11.84
C GLU A 10 -18.93 6.27 12.22
N TRP A 11 -18.05 6.93 11.47
CA TRP A 11 -16.65 7.03 11.87
C TRP A 11 -16.52 7.91 13.11
N PRO A 12 -15.65 7.56 14.07
CA PRO A 12 -15.46 8.36 15.26
C PRO A 12 -14.83 9.72 14.92
N ILE A 13 -15.15 10.73 15.73
CA ILE A 13 -14.46 12.03 15.68
C ILE A 13 -12.99 11.90 16.07
N TRP A 14 -12.17 12.83 15.61
CA TRP A 14 -10.72 12.80 15.78
C TRP A 14 -10.29 12.81 17.26
N ASP A 15 -10.95 13.61 18.10
CA ASP A 15 -10.69 13.65 19.55
C ASP A 15 -10.83 12.27 20.21
N TYR A 16 -11.85 11.50 19.83
CA TYR A 16 -12.02 10.13 20.31
C TYR A 16 -10.86 9.22 19.86
N VAL A 17 -10.41 9.36 18.60
CA VAL A 17 -9.30 8.58 18.06
C VAL A 17 -8.00 8.90 18.78
N GLU A 18 -7.71 10.19 19.01
CA GLU A 18 -6.57 10.66 19.78
C GLU A 18 -6.60 10.12 21.21
N GLY A 19 -7.71 10.29 21.92
CA GLY A 19 -7.87 9.80 23.29
C GLY A 19 -7.78 8.27 23.41
N ALA A 20 -8.25 7.53 22.41
CA ALA A 20 -8.16 6.07 22.40
C ALA A 20 -6.73 5.55 22.15
N LEU A 21 -5.96 6.22 21.29
CA LEU A 21 -4.58 5.85 20.97
C LEU A 21 -3.58 6.34 22.04
N ALA A 22 -3.82 7.50 22.64
CA ALA A 22 -3.01 8.01 23.75
C ALA A 22 -3.02 7.05 24.97
N ARG A 23 -4.15 6.40 25.26
CA ARG A 23 -4.25 5.35 26.30
C ARG A 23 -3.36 4.13 26.03
N ARG A 24 -2.86 3.98 24.80
CA ARG A 24 -1.96 2.91 24.35
C ARG A 24 -0.54 3.42 24.10
N ASP A 25 -0.22 4.65 24.51
CA ASP A 25 1.07 5.31 24.29
C ASP A 25 1.42 5.44 22.78
N LEU A 26 0.41 5.73 21.95
CA LEU A 26 0.54 5.92 20.51
C LEU A 26 0.13 7.34 20.12
N ASP A 27 0.94 8.00 19.29
CA ASP A 27 0.59 9.27 18.64
C ASP A 27 -0.36 8.98 17.45
N ALA A 28 -1.59 9.47 17.54
CA ALA A 28 -2.61 9.23 16.53
C ALA A 28 -2.27 9.87 15.18
N ARG A 29 -1.66 11.07 15.18
CA ARG A 29 -1.30 11.80 13.97
C ARG A 29 -0.14 11.14 13.25
N GLU A 30 0.85 10.66 14.00
CA GLU A 30 1.95 9.86 13.44
C GLU A 30 1.41 8.55 12.85
N LEU A 31 0.57 7.83 13.61
CA LEU A 31 0.02 6.55 13.21
C LEU A 31 -0.86 6.62 11.97
N ILE A 32 -1.79 7.59 11.90
CA ILE A 32 -2.69 7.68 10.74
C ILE A 32 -1.93 8.08 9.47
N ARG A 33 -0.87 8.88 9.59
CA ARG A 33 0.00 9.25 8.47
C ARG A 33 0.92 8.12 8.03
N SER A 34 1.28 7.21 8.94
CA SER A 34 2.11 6.05 8.62
C SER A 34 1.33 4.90 7.97
N LEU A 35 -0.01 4.98 7.89
CA LEU A 35 -0.81 3.91 7.28
C LEU A 35 -0.46 3.72 5.79
N PRO A 36 -0.43 2.46 5.31
CA PRO A 36 -0.13 2.15 3.92
C PRO A 36 -0.98 2.94 2.92
N ARG A 37 -0.32 3.47 1.90
CA ARG A 37 -0.92 4.24 0.82
C ARG A 37 -0.08 4.18 -0.45
N VAL A 38 -0.76 4.32 -1.58
CA VAL A 38 -0.22 4.42 -2.93
C VAL A 38 -0.56 5.80 -3.54
N GLY A 39 0.18 6.20 -4.58
CA GLY A 39 -0.01 7.50 -5.24
C GLY A 39 0.90 8.61 -4.74
N SER A 40 0.57 9.86 -5.10
CA SER A 40 1.35 11.06 -4.75
C SER A 40 1.56 11.19 -3.24
N GLN A 41 2.80 11.42 -2.80
CA GLN A 41 3.13 11.69 -1.40
C GLN A 41 3.01 13.17 -1.04
N SER A 42 2.92 14.07 -2.02
CA SER A 42 2.71 15.49 -1.77
C SER A 42 1.25 15.81 -1.44
N ALA A 43 0.98 17.05 -1.04
CA ALA A 43 -0.38 17.55 -0.83
C ALA A 43 -1.23 17.53 -2.12
N VAL A 44 -0.58 17.42 -3.29
CA VAL A 44 -1.22 17.52 -4.60
C VAL A 44 -1.04 16.21 -5.36
N GLY A 45 -2.14 15.67 -5.88
CA GLY A 45 -2.12 14.51 -6.76
C GLY A 45 -2.84 13.28 -6.19
N PRO A 46 -3.24 12.35 -7.09
CA PRO A 46 -4.08 11.23 -6.72
C PRO A 46 -3.31 10.27 -5.82
N SER A 47 -3.96 9.86 -4.75
CA SER A 47 -3.43 8.89 -3.80
C SER A 47 -4.54 8.21 -3.04
N TYR A 48 -4.27 7.03 -2.54
CA TYR A 48 -5.25 6.17 -1.90
C TYR A 48 -4.54 5.28 -0.89
N GLY A 49 -5.18 5.01 0.24
CA GLY A 49 -4.59 4.23 1.31
C GLY A 49 -5.66 3.67 2.22
N LEU A 50 -5.26 3.07 3.34
CA LEU A 50 -6.19 2.42 4.26
C LEU A 50 -7.12 3.41 4.98
N ALA A 51 -6.71 4.67 5.11
CA ALA A 51 -7.51 5.73 5.71
C ALA A 51 -7.62 6.92 4.76
N TRP A 52 -8.75 7.61 4.88
CA TRP A 52 -9.01 8.91 4.27
C TRP A 52 -9.19 9.96 5.37
N PHE A 53 -8.55 11.10 5.20
CA PHE A 53 -8.60 12.24 6.10
C PHE A 53 -8.09 13.50 5.37
N ASP A 54 -8.42 14.69 5.87
CA ASP A 54 -7.84 15.94 5.34
C ASP A 54 -6.36 16.02 5.70
N ARG A 55 -5.52 16.20 4.67
CA ARG A 55 -4.06 16.22 4.80
C ARG A 55 -3.53 17.55 5.31
N HIS A 56 -4.32 18.61 5.23
CA HIS A 56 -3.96 19.92 5.72
C HIS A 56 -4.08 20.01 7.26
N GLY A 57 -4.84 19.10 7.87
CA GLY A 57 -5.00 18.99 9.31
C GLY A 57 -6.23 18.17 9.68
N LEU A 58 -6.27 17.68 10.92
CA LEU A 58 -7.46 17.08 11.52
C LEU A 58 -7.82 17.89 12.76
N ALA A 59 -8.98 18.54 12.71
CA ALA A 59 -9.61 19.17 13.85
C ALA A 59 -10.37 18.13 14.69
N ASP A 60 -10.63 18.44 15.95
CA ASP A 60 -11.20 17.52 16.95
C ASP A 60 -12.53 16.88 16.49
N GLN A 61 -13.33 17.62 15.71
CA GLN A 61 -14.63 17.19 15.19
C GLN A 61 -14.56 16.46 13.84
N ASP A 62 -13.41 16.45 13.19
CA ASP A 62 -13.24 15.76 11.91
C ASP A 62 -13.37 14.26 12.10
N ARG A 63 -13.89 13.57 11.08
CA ARG A 63 -14.11 12.12 11.10
C ARG A 63 -13.24 11.46 10.05
N PRO A 64 -12.01 11.05 10.37
CA PRO A 64 -11.24 10.25 9.43
C PRO A 64 -11.94 8.90 9.21
N ALA A 65 -11.95 8.46 7.96
CA ALA A 65 -12.64 7.26 7.54
C ALA A 65 -11.64 6.17 7.15
N LEU A 66 -11.98 4.90 7.37
CA LEU A 66 -11.26 3.80 6.71
C LEU A 66 -11.83 3.58 5.31
N THR A 67 -10.96 3.31 4.35
CA THR A 67 -11.37 3.00 2.97
C THR A 67 -11.69 1.52 2.83
N VAL A 68 -12.27 1.14 1.69
CA VAL A 68 -12.52 -0.27 1.32
C VAL A 68 -11.26 -1.13 1.48
N ALA A 69 -10.09 -0.60 1.10
CA ALA A 69 -8.81 -1.30 1.24
C ALA A 69 -8.47 -1.71 2.68
N ALA A 70 -8.92 -0.97 3.70
CA ALA A 70 -8.70 -1.34 5.10
C ALA A 70 -9.33 -2.70 5.46
N SER A 71 -10.38 -3.11 4.75
CA SER A 71 -11.05 -4.41 4.98
C SER A 71 -10.17 -5.60 4.64
N TYR A 72 -9.06 -5.40 3.91
CA TYR A 72 -8.07 -6.45 3.69
C TYR A 72 -7.33 -6.81 4.98
N HIS A 73 -7.10 -5.83 5.87
CA HIS A 73 -6.43 -6.03 7.15
C HIS A 73 -7.40 -6.20 8.33
N LEU A 74 -8.66 -5.77 8.16
CA LEU A 74 -9.71 -5.82 9.16
C LEU A 74 -10.91 -6.62 8.61
N PRO A 75 -10.91 -7.96 8.74
CA PRO A 75 -11.96 -8.81 8.18
C PRO A 75 -13.37 -8.44 8.67
N GLU A 76 -13.49 -7.90 9.88
CA GLU A 76 -14.77 -7.43 10.42
C GLU A 76 -15.42 -6.31 9.58
N LEU A 77 -14.63 -5.51 8.87
CA LEU A 77 -15.14 -4.51 7.92
C LEU A 77 -15.56 -5.13 6.58
N GLY A 78 -15.14 -6.36 6.27
CA GLY A 78 -15.43 -7.02 5.00
C GLY A 78 -16.92 -7.09 4.70
N THR A 79 -17.73 -7.55 5.66
CA THR A 79 -19.19 -7.70 5.48
C THR A 79 -19.93 -6.37 5.39
N VAL A 80 -19.47 -5.35 6.12
CA VAL A 80 -20.19 -4.06 6.27
C VAL A 80 -19.75 -3.01 5.26
N LEU A 81 -18.49 -3.08 4.81
CA LEU A 81 -17.85 -2.06 3.97
C LEU A 81 -17.47 -2.64 2.59
N ALA A 82 -16.55 -3.62 2.54
CA ALA A 82 -15.99 -4.07 1.27
C ALA A 82 -16.99 -4.85 0.40
N ASN A 83 -17.70 -5.82 0.95
CA ASN A 83 -18.62 -6.66 0.18
C ASN A 83 -19.77 -5.85 -0.45
N PRO A 84 -20.48 -4.98 0.30
CA PRO A 84 -21.49 -4.10 -0.29
C PRO A 84 -20.92 -3.20 -1.38
N PHE A 85 -19.74 -2.61 -1.14
CA PHE A 85 -19.08 -1.77 -2.14
C PHE A 85 -18.72 -2.54 -3.42
N LEU A 86 -18.06 -3.70 -3.31
CA LEU A 86 -17.63 -4.49 -4.46
C LEU A 86 -18.83 -5.00 -5.28
N ASN A 87 -19.92 -5.37 -4.61
CA ASN A 87 -21.15 -5.75 -5.30
C ASN A 87 -21.73 -4.58 -6.10
N VAL A 88 -21.77 -3.38 -5.51
CA VAL A 88 -22.23 -2.16 -6.18
C VAL A 88 -21.27 -1.72 -7.29
N LEU A 89 -19.96 -1.90 -7.10
CA LEU A 89 -18.95 -1.62 -8.12
C LEU A 89 -19.20 -2.43 -9.38
N ARG A 90 -19.51 -3.73 -9.26
CA ARG A 90 -19.84 -4.57 -10.42
C ARG A 90 -21.08 -4.07 -11.16
N ILE A 91 -22.14 -3.70 -10.43
CA ILE A 91 -23.35 -3.10 -11.03
C ILE A 91 -23.01 -1.81 -11.78
N MET A 92 -22.20 -0.92 -11.18
CA MET A 92 -21.76 0.31 -11.83
C MET A 92 -20.95 0.05 -13.09
N VAL A 93 -20.07 -0.96 -13.08
CA VAL A 93 -19.29 -1.37 -14.27
C VAL A 93 -20.23 -1.90 -15.36
N GLU A 94 -21.17 -2.78 -15.03
CA GLU A 94 -22.14 -3.35 -15.98
C GLU A 94 -23.01 -2.26 -16.62
N LEU A 95 -23.52 -1.31 -15.83
CA LEU A 95 -24.26 -0.16 -16.34
C LEU A 95 -23.42 0.69 -17.28
N GLN A 96 -22.14 0.89 -16.96
CA GLN A 96 -21.23 1.65 -17.81
C GLN A 96 -20.90 0.91 -19.11
N VAL A 97 -20.83 -0.42 -19.09
CA VAL A 97 -20.60 -1.26 -20.28
C VAL A 97 -21.83 -1.28 -21.18
N GLY A 98 -23.02 -1.40 -20.61
CA GLY A 98 -24.29 -1.46 -21.35
C GLY A 98 -24.81 -0.10 -21.83
N ALA A 99 -24.18 1.01 -21.40
CA ALA A 99 -24.62 2.34 -21.79
C ALA A 99 -24.51 2.56 -23.31
N PRO A 100 -25.57 3.06 -23.97
CA PRO A 100 -25.54 3.30 -25.41
C PRO A 100 -24.48 4.35 -25.75
N SER A 101 -23.69 4.07 -26.79
CA SER A 101 -22.74 5.03 -27.34
C SER A 101 -23.42 5.88 -28.41
N SER A 102 -23.41 7.20 -28.25
CA SER A 102 -23.86 8.14 -29.26
C SER A 102 -22.65 8.91 -29.82
N PRO A 103 -22.55 9.12 -31.14
CA PRO A 103 -21.49 9.94 -31.72
C PRO A 103 -21.63 11.42 -31.37
N ASN A 104 -22.84 11.85 -30.97
CA ASN A 104 -23.18 13.27 -30.82
C ASN A 104 -23.50 13.67 -29.36
N GLN A 105 -23.60 12.71 -28.44
CA GLN A 105 -23.91 12.98 -27.03
C GLN A 105 -23.16 12.03 -26.09
N VAL A 106 -22.61 12.58 -25.01
CA VAL A 106 -21.97 11.78 -23.96
C VAL A 106 -23.06 11.18 -23.06
N SER A 107 -23.38 9.91 -23.28
CA SER A 107 -24.23 9.16 -22.36
C SER A 107 -23.45 8.85 -21.07
N ARG A 108 -23.98 9.30 -19.94
CA ARG A 108 -23.45 8.99 -18.60
C ARG A 108 -24.53 8.33 -17.77
N PRO A 109 -24.49 7.00 -17.60
CA PRO A 109 -25.48 6.31 -16.77
C PRO A 109 -25.40 6.82 -15.33
N THR A 110 -26.51 6.69 -14.61
CA THR A 110 -26.62 7.11 -13.22
C THR A 110 -27.00 5.91 -12.38
N ILE A 111 -26.35 5.74 -11.23
CA ILE A 111 -26.70 4.73 -10.23
C ILE A 111 -27.55 5.38 -9.12
N THR A 112 -28.57 4.66 -8.67
CA THR A 112 -29.48 5.08 -7.59
C THR A 112 -29.73 3.91 -6.63
N PRO A 113 -30.13 4.16 -5.37
CA PRO A 113 -30.52 3.11 -4.43
C PRO A 113 -31.61 2.18 -4.96
N ALA A 114 -32.61 2.73 -5.68
CA ALA A 114 -33.68 1.93 -6.27
C ALA A 114 -33.14 0.93 -7.29
N LEU A 115 -32.22 1.37 -8.17
CA LEU A 115 -31.57 0.49 -9.15
C LEU A 115 -30.69 -0.57 -8.47
N ILE A 116 -29.91 -0.18 -7.46
CA ILE A 116 -29.10 -1.12 -6.68
C ILE A 116 -29.99 -2.17 -6.01
N LYS A 117 -31.08 -1.75 -5.36
CA LYS A 117 -32.03 -2.66 -4.69
C LYS A 117 -32.71 -3.60 -5.69
N GLN A 118 -33.00 -3.13 -6.89
CA GLN A 118 -33.57 -3.97 -7.95
C GLN A 118 -32.58 -5.06 -8.42
N THR A 119 -31.31 -4.71 -8.62
CA THR A 119 -30.27 -5.64 -9.09
C THR A 119 -29.72 -6.53 -7.98
N LEU A 120 -29.68 -6.03 -6.74
CA LEU A 120 -29.20 -6.73 -5.55
C LEU A 120 -30.23 -6.62 -4.41
N PRO A 121 -31.33 -7.40 -4.45
CA PRO A 121 -32.40 -7.31 -3.46
C PRO A 121 -31.97 -7.60 -2.02
N SER A 122 -30.88 -8.35 -1.84
CA SER A 122 -30.32 -8.72 -0.53
C SER A 122 -29.57 -7.59 0.17
N ILE A 123 -29.28 -6.47 -0.50
CA ILE A 123 -28.58 -5.34 0.14
C ILE A 123 -29.50 -4.67 1.18
N SER A 124 -28.97 -4.44 2.37
CA SER A 124 -29.73 -3.77 3.44
C SER A 124 -29.86 -2.26 3.19
N ASP A 125 -30.90 -1.66 3.74
CA ASP A 125 -31.08 -0.20 3.68
C ASP A 125 -29.97 0.52 4.46
N SER A 126 -29.46 -0.09 5.53
CA SER A 126 -28.31 0.44 6.27
C SER A 126 -27.05 0.53 5.40
N ALA A 127 -26.78 -0.48 4.56
CA ALA A 127 -25.67 -0.44 3.62
C ALA A 127 -25.91 0.64 2.55
N LEU A 128 -27.14 0.75 2.01
CA LEU A 128 -27.50 1.78 1.02
C LEU A 128 -27.34 3.21 1.55
N LYS A 129 -27.62 3.44 2.83
CA LYS A 129 -27.44 4.75 3.49
C LYS A 129 -25.96 5.12 3.67
N ARG A 130 -25.08 4.12 3.90
CA ARG A 130 -23.64 4.33 4.11
C ARG A 130 -22.85 4.43 2.79
N LEU A 131 -23.39 3.87 1.70
CA LEU A 131 -22.71 3.85 0.40
C LEU A 131 -22.21 5.22 -0.08
N PRO A 132 -22.96 6.33 0.01
CA PRO A 132 -22.47 7.61 -0.50
C PRO A 132 -21.14 8.06 0.10
N GLU A 133 -20.97 7.89 1.40
CA GLU A 133 -19.74 8.20 2.12
C GLU A 133 -18.59 7.28 1.66
N ILE A 134 -18.85 5.98 1.56
CA ILE A 134 -17.87 5.02 1.03
C ILE A 134 -17.43 5.44 -0.39
N LEU A 135 -18.40 5.66 -1.29
CA LEU A 135 -18.14 6.04 -2.68
C LEU A 135 -17.40 7.37 -2.81
N LEU A 136 -17.47 8.27 -1.84
CA LEU A 136 -16.71 9.53 -1.87
C LEU A 136 -15.20 9.29 -1.78
N HIS A 137 -14.79 8.28 -1.02
CA HIS A 137 -13.38 8.04 -0.71
C HIS A 137 -12.70 7.04 -1.66
N GLU A 138 -13.50 6.27 -2.41
CA GLU A 138 -13.01 5.23 -3.30
C GLU A 138 -12.61 5.74 -4.72
N PRO A 139 -11.44 5.34 -5.26
CA PRO A 139 -10.96 5.74 -6.57
C PRO A 139 -11.91 5.59 -7.76
N PRO A 140 -12.71 4.51 -7.91
CA PRO A 140 -13.64 4.36 -9.03
C PRO A 140 -14.68 5.48 -9.12
N THR A 141 -14.90 6.20 -8.03
CA THR A 141 -16.00 7.15 -7.83
C THR A 141 -15.50 8.55 -7.45
N ARG A 142 -14.22 8.86 -7.64
CA ARG A 142 -13.71 10.23 -7.41
C ARG A 142 -14.14 11.26 -8.47
N GLY A 143 -14.75 10.82 -9.56
CA GLY A 143 -15.31 11.68 -10.60
C GLY A 143 -16.84 11.53 -10.74
N GLY A 144 -17.42 12.41 -11.56
CA GLY A 144 -18.87 12.45 -11.83
C GLY A 144 -19.63 13.37 -10.88
N SER A 145 -20.89 13.68 -11.22
CA SER A 145 -21.78 14.42 -10.32
C SER A 145 -22.40 13.50 -9.29
N TYR A 146 -22.61 14.04 -8.09
CA TYR A 146 -23.34 13.41 -7.00
C TYR A 146 -24.41 14.39 -6.52
N SER A 147 -25.60 13.89 -6.24
CA SER A 147 -26.67 14.66 -5.62
C SER A 147 -27.41 13.81 -4.60
N HIS A 148 -27.81 14.42 -3.49
CA HIS A 148 -28.60 13.76 -2.46
C HIS A 148 -29.65 14.70 -1.86
N ASP A 149 -30.66 14.12 -1.23
CA ASP A 149 -31.60 14.82 -0.37
C ASP A 149 -31.03 14.84 1.07
N PRO A 150 -30.85 16.01 1.70
CA PRO A 150 -30.41 16.09 3.09
C PRO A 150 -31.39 15.45 4.09
N ASN A 151 -32.66 15.31 3.73
CA ASN A 151 -33.70 14.79 4.61
C ASN A 151 -33.98 13.30 4.41
N ASP A 152 -33.43 12.69 3.36
CA ASP A 152 -33.64 11.28 3.03
C ASP A 152 -32.34 10.62 2.55
N PRO A 153 -31.67 9.84 3.42
CA PRO A 153 -30.38 9.22 3.09
C PRO A 153 -30.50 8.10 2.05
N LEU A 154 -31.70 7.70 1.63
CA LEU A 154 -31.92 6.78 0.52
C LEU A 154 -32.26 7.50 -0.80
N LYS A 155 -32.35 8.83 -0.80
CA LYS A 155 -32.47 9.64 -2.01
C LYS A 155 -31.12 10.24 -2.37
N TRP A 156 -30.33 9.43 -3.03
CA TRP A 156 -29.11 9.88 -3.67
C TRP A 156 -28.99 9.31 -5.08
N GLN A 157 -28.23 9.99 -5.92
CA GLN A 157 -27.86 9.49 -7.22
C GLN A 157 -26.44 9.92 -7.56
N ARG A 158 -25.79 9.12 -8.40
CA ARG A 158 -24.41 9.38 -8.79
C ARG A 158 -24.23 9.09 -10.26
N GLN A 159 -23.72 10.08 -10.99
CA GLN A 159 -23.36 9.93 -12.38
C GLN A 159 -22.07 9.11 -12.50
N LEU A 160 -22.11 8.08 -13.35
CA LEU A 160 -21.00 7.18 -13.58
C LEU A 160 -20.07 7.75 -14.65
N THR A 161 -18.79 7.42 -14.53
CA THR A 161 -17.74 7.85 -15.47
C THR A 161 -17.11 6.64 -16.17
N ARG A 162 -16.47 6.88 -17.33
CA ARG A 162 -15.78 5.81 -18.08
C ARG A 162 -14.62 5.17 -17.31
N GLU A 163 -14.09 5.83 -16.28
CA GLU A 163 -13.04 5.30 -15.41
C GLU A 163 -13.44 3.98 -14.73
N LEU A 164 -14.74 3.74 -14.53
CA LEU A 164 -15.25 2.47 -13.98
C LEU A 164 -14.85 1.26 -14.82
N LEU A 165 -14.67 1.42 -16.13
CA LEU A 165 -14.26 0.31 -17.01
C LEU A 165 -12.87 -0.24 -16.64
N LYS A 166 -12.03 0.54 -15.96
CA LYS A 166 -10.75 0.07 -15.42
C LYS A 166 -10.92 -0.96 -14.31
N TYR A 167 -12.11 -1.14 -13.75
CA TYR A 167 -12.40 -2.08 -12.67
C TYR A 167 -13.15 -3.33 -13.15
N ARG A 168 -13.17 -3.60 -14.47
CA ARG A 168 -13.68 -4.87 -15.00
C ARG A 168 -12.94 -6.05 -14.36
N ASN A 169 -13.70 -7.10 -14.05
CA ASN A 169 -13.25 -8.35 -13.45
C ASN A 169 -12.73 -8.24 -12.01
N VAL A 170 -12.94 -7.11 -11.33
CA VAL A 170 -12.69 -7.02 -9.88
C VAL A 170 -13.79 -7.78 -9.15
N GLN A 171 -13.44 -8.84 -8.44
CA GLN A 171 -14.40 -9.71 -7.73
C GLN A 171 -14.26 -9.64 -6.21
N ASP A 172 -13.03 -9.50 -5.73
CA ASP A 172 -12.68 -9.50 -4.32
C ASP A 172 -11.81 -8.30 -3.94
N ILE A 173 -11.59 -8.16 -2.64
CA ILE A 173 -10.84 -7.05 -2.05
C ILE A 173 -9.37 -7.03 -2.50
N LYS A 174 -8.73 -8.21 -2.67
CA LYS A 174 -7.34 -8.30 -3.09
C LYS A 174 -7.18 -7.77 -4.51
N THR A 175 -8.01 -8.27 -5.42
CA THR A 175 -8.04 -7.85 -6.83
C THR A 175 -8.40 -6.36 -6.97
N TYR A 176 -9.27 -5.86 -6.10
CA TYR A 176 -9.59 -4.43 -6.04
C TYR A 176 -8.36 -3.58 -5.68
N ILE A 177 -7.64 -3.95 -4.62
CA ILE A 177 -6.43 -3.25 -4.17
C ILE A 177 -5.34 -3.29 -5.24
N GLU A 178 -5.10 -4.45 -5.85
CA GLU A 178 -4.16 -4.61 -6.96
C GLU A 178 -4.52 -3.69 -8.12
N ARG A 179 -5.81 -3.65 -8.49
CA ARG A 179 -6.30 -2.83 -9.59
C ARG A 179 -6.21 -1.33 -9.30
N VAL A 180 -6.53 -0.91 -8.08
CA VAL A 180 -6.35 0.50 -7.69
C VAL A 180 -4.86 0.87 -7.74
N SER A 181 -4.00 0.01 -7.19
CA SER A 181 -2.56 0.24 -7.13
C SER A 181 -1.93 0.33 -8.51
N SER A 182 -2.42 -0.42 -9.51
CA SER A 182 -1.86 -0.41 -10.87
C SER A 182 -2.01 0.91 -11.62
N PHE A 183 -2.95 1.78 -11.23
CA PHE A 183 -3.16 3.07 -11.91
C PHE A 183 -2.82 4.29 -11.05
N MET A 184 -2.45 4.07 -9.79
CA MET A 184 -1.95 5.15 -8.95
C MET A 184 -0.53 5.47 -9.43
N PRO A 185 -0.19 6.76 -9.66
CA PRO A 185 1.17 7.11 -10.03
C PRO A 185 2.11 6.61 -8.93
N SER A 186 3.20 5.94 -9.30
CA SER A 186 4.32 5.76 -8.35
C SER A 186 4.65 7.12 -7.77
N ALA A 187 4.98 7.17 -6.48
CA ALA A 187 5.45 8.39 -5.84
C ALA A 187 6.67 8.90 -6.61
N VAL A 188 6.44 9.79 -7.57
CA VAL A 188 7.50 10.61 -8.16
C VAL A 188 7.95 11.46 -6.98
N GLU A 189 9.20 11.29 -6.57
CA GLU A 189 9.84 12.27 -5.69
C GLU A 189 9.51 13.65 -6.25
N PRO A 190 9.04 14.60 -5.44
CA PRO A 190 8.76 15.93 -5.95
C PRO A 190 10.01 16.40 -6.70
N LYS A 191 9.89 16.53 -8.03
CA LYS A 191 10.88 17.30 -8.79
C LYS A 191 10.92 18.64 -8.09
N ASP A 192 12.11 19.04 -7.65
CA ASP A 192 12.34 20.31 -6.99
C ASP A 192 11.56 21.41 -7.72
N PRO A 193 10.94 22.36 -6.99
CA PRO A 193 10.24 23.46 -7.62
C PRO A 193 11.21 24.14 -8.59
N VAL A 194 10.85 24.15 -9.88
CA VAL A 194 11.53 24.94 -10.89
C VAL A 194 11.50 26.38 -10.43
N ILE A 195 12.61 26.87 -9.88
CA ILE A 195 12.79 28.28 -9.58
C ILE A 195 13.01 28.97 -10.92
N ILE A 196 11.97 29.63 -11.44
CA ILE A 196 12.13 30.58 -12.53
C ILE A 196 12.81 31.82 -11.93
N VAL A 197 14.12 31.95 -12.12
CA VAL A 197 14.84 33.22 -11.95
C VAL A 197 15.22 33.73 -13.32
N ASN A 198 14.64 34.87 -13.71
CA ASN A 198 15.10 35.71 -14.82
C ASN A 198 15.29 35.02 -16.19
N GLY A 199 14.29 34.28 -16.65
CA GLY A 199 14.03 34.10 -18.10
C GLY A 199 15.14 33.45 -18.93
N LEU A 200 16.06 32.69 -18.31
CA LEU A 200 17.09 31.94 -19.03
C LEU A 200 16.84 30.44 -18.85
N ASP A 201 16.26 29.87 -19.90
CA ASP A 201 16.12 28.44 -20.09
C ASP A 201 17.49 27.86 -20.45
N LEU A 202 18.04 27.04 -19.55
CA LEU A 202 19.25 26.25 -19.80
C LEU A 202 18.90 24.76 -19.90
N SER A 203 17.76 24.42 -20.51
CA SER A 203 17.59 23.08 -21.03
C SER A 203 18.51 22.89 -22.24
N THR A 204 19.64 22.20 -22.02
CA THR A 204 20.40 21.58 -23.09
C THR A 204 19.54 20.50 -23.71
N ASP A 205 18.76 20.92 -24.71
CA ASP A 205 18.08 20.07 -25.65
C ASP A 205 19.09 19.67 -26.72
N THR A 206 19.68 18.47 -26.65
CA THR A 206 20.22 17.81 -27.85
C THR A 206 20.43 16.30 -27.71
N PHE A 207 19.77 15.56 -28.63
CA PHE A 207 20.03 14.19 -29.11
C PHE A 207 19.63 13.03 -28.15
N LEU A 208 18.90 11.97 -28.54
CA LEU A 208 18.51 11.37 -29.82
C LEU A 208 17.24 10.50 -29.63
N SER A 209 16.57 10.23 -30.75
CA SER A 209 15.35 9.44 -30.90
C SER A 209 15.36 7.99 -30.38
N ILE A 210 14.13 7.50 -30.23
CA ILE A 210 13.50 6.34 -29.56
C ILE A 210 14.03 4.95 -30.04
N PRO A 211 13.84 3.86 -29.25
CA PRO A 211 12.78 2.93 -29.66
C PRO A 211 11.86 2.44 -28.52
N GLU A 212 10.60 2.36 -28.92
CA GLU A 212 9.55 1.42 -28.56
C GLU A 212 9.98 0.21 -27.70
N GLY A 213 9.32 0.03 -26.56
CA GLY A 213 9.45 -1.17 -25.73
C GLY A 213 10.33 -1.01 -24.50
N VAL A 214 9.77 -0.46 -23.41
CA VAL A 214 10.24 -0.80 -22.07
C VAL A 214 9.09 -1.47 -21.36
N ALA A 215 9.20 -2.80 -21.26
CA ALA A 215 8.35 -3.67 -20.49
C ALA A 215 8.09 -3.09 -19.09
N ALA A 216 6.87 -3.29 -18.60
CA ALA A 216 6.52 -3.06 -17.21
C ALA A 216 7.62 -3.66 -16.32
N SER A 217 8.23 -2.83 -15.47
CA SER A 217 9.22 -3.29 -14.52
C SER A 217 8.62 -4.43 -13.71
N PRO A 218 9.33 -5.56 -13.55
CA PRO A 218 8.81 -6.70 -12.80
C PRO A 218 8.43 -6.27 -11.38
N PRO A 219 7.48 -6.96 -10.73
CA PRO A 219 7.09 -6.66 -9.35
C PRO A 219 8.36 -6.53 -8.49
N GLU A 220 8.49 -5.41 -7.79
CA GLU A 220 9.69 -5.13 -7.00
C GLU A 220 9.88 -6.27 -5.99
N GLY A 221 11.06 -6.89 -6.00
CA GLY A 221 11.36 -7.99 -5.09
C GLY A 221 11.44 -7.50 -3.64
N TYR A 222 11.57 -8.42 -2.69
CA TYR A 222 11.71 -8.09 -1.28
C TYR A 222 12.79 -7.01 -0.99
N VAL A 223 13.94 -7.11 -1.65
CA VAL A 223 15.01 -6.12 -1.75
C VAL A 223 14.85 -5.31 -3.04
N SER A 224 15.02 -4.00 -2.95
CA SER A 224 14.87 -3.10 -4.10
C SER A 224 15.83 -3.44 -5.23
N SER A 225 15.32 -3.52 -6.46
CA SER A 225 16.14 -3.82 -7.65
C SER A 225 17.28 -2.82 -7.86
N LYS A 226 17.12 -1.55 -7.43
CA LYS A 226 18.18 -0.55 -7.48
C LYS A 226 19.36 -0.95 -6.60
N LEU A 227 19.08 -1.37 -5.36
CA LEU A 227 20.09 -1.82 -4.41
C LEU A 227 20.80 -3.09 -4.91
N VAL A 228 20.08 -4.00 -5.57
CA VAL A 228 20.69 -5.19 -6.20
C VAL A 228 21.66 -4.79 -7.31
N VAL A 229 21.24 -3.89 -8.20
CA VAL A 229 22.10 -3.39 -9.30
C VAL A 229 23.34 -2.68 -8.76
N GLU A 230 23.19 -1.85 -7.73
CA GLU A 230 24.33 -1.17 -7.10
C GLU A 230 25.28 -2.17 -6.44
N LEU A 231 24.76 -3.18 -5.74
CA LEU A 231 25.57 -4.23 -5.13
C LEU A 231 26.33 -5.04 -6.18
N GLU A 232 25.75 -5.29 -7.36
CA GLU A 232 26.42 -5.94 -8.50
C GLU A 232 27.52 -5.07 -9.13
N GLN A 233 27.38 -3.74 -9.07
CA GLN A 233 28.35 -2.79 -9.62
C GLN A 233 29.51 -2.52 -8.67
N LYS A 234 29.33 -2.80 -7.37
CA LYS A 234 30.38 -2.62 -6.37
C LYS A 234 31.53 -3.61 -6.58
N LYS A 235 32.75 -3.07 -6.57
CA LYS A 235 33.99 -3.86 -6.56
C LYS A 235 34.69 -3.61 -5.23
N SER A 236 34.54 -4.54 -4.29
CA SER A 236 35.31 -4.51 -3.05
C SER A 236 36.66 -5.20 -3.26
N ALA A 237 37.74 -4.58 -2.76
CA ALA A 237 39.07 -5.17 -2.78
C ALA A 237 39.27 -6.23 -1.67
N LEU A 238 38.41 -6.23 -0.64
CA LEU A 238 38.57 -7.05 0.56
C LEU A 238 37.58 -8.24 0.60
N TRP A 239 36.39 -8.10 0.00
CA TRP A 239 35.31 -9.08 0.12
C TRP A 239 34.72 -9.47 -1.24
N SER A 240 34.49 -10.76 -1.45
CA SER A 240 33.61 -11.22 -2.55
C SER A 240 32.15 -11.07 -2.11
N VAL A 241 31.40 -10.29 -2.89
CA VAL A 241 29.98 -10.03 -2.66
C VAL A 241 29.06 -11.00 -3.41
N ASP A 242 29.62 -11.95 -4.16
CA ASP A 242 28.89 -12.87 -5.05
C ASP A 242 27.82 -13.66 -4.27
N LYS A 243 28.19 -14.16 -3.09
CA LYS A 243 27.26 -14.88 -2.21
C LYS A 243 26.12 -13.98 -1.74
N LEU A 244 26.40 -12.74 -1.36
CA LEU A 244 25.38 -11.80 -0.90
C LEU A 244 24.41 -11.46 -2.04
N ILE A 245 24.93 -11.17 -3.23
CA ILE A 245 24.14 -10.91 -4.43
C ILE A 245 23.21 -12.10 -4.72
N GLN A 246 23.75 -13.33 -4.69
CA GLN A 246 22.96 -14.53 -4.97
C GLN A 246 21.84 -14.74 -3.94
N LEU A 247 22.15 -14.62 -2.64
CA LEU A 247 21.14 -14.73 -1.58
C LEU A 247 20.03 -13.68 -1.71
N VAL A 248 20.38 -12.45 -2.08
CA VAL A 248 19.41 -11.36 -2.29
C VAL A 248 18.53 -11.61 -3.52
N LYS A 249 19.11 -12.11 -4.62
CA LYS A 249 18.33 -12.49 -5.82
C LYS A 249 17.37 -13.64 -5.55
N GLU A 250 17.85 -14.67 -4.86
CA GLU A 250 17.02 -15.81 -4.44
C GLU A 250 15.90 -15.36 -3.52
N LEU A 251 16.18 -14.46 -2.57
CA LEU A 251 15.17 -13.90 -1.68
C LEU A 251 14.09 -13.17 -2.48
N ASN A 252 14.49 -12.37 -3.46
CA ASN A 252 13.56 -11.65 -4.33
C ASN A 252 12.69 -12.59 -5.18
N SER A 253 13.24 -13.70 -5.68
CA SER A 253 12.46 -14.68 -6.42
C SER A 253 11.48 -15.41 -5.49
N ASN A 254 11.98 -15.95 -4.38
CA ASN A 254 11.17 -16.68 -3.41
C ASN A 254 10.05 -15.81 -2.83
N PHE A 255 10.28 -14.50 -2.65
CA PHE A 255 9.25 -13.58 -2.20
C PHE A 255 8.14 -13.39 -3.22
N ARG A 256 8.46 -13.30 -4.52
CA ARG A 256 7.44 -13.17 -5.59
C ARG A 256 6.61 -14.44 -5.76
N ASP A 257 7.22 -15.59 -5.49
CA ASP A 257 6.61 -16.90 -5.65
C ASP A 257 5.96 -17.43 -4.36
N ASP A 258 5.77 -16.57 -3.35
CA ASP A 258 5.16 -16.93 -2.06
C ASP A 258 5.86 -18.14 -1.39
N ARG A 259 7.20 -18.18 -1.40
CA ARG A 259 8.02 -19.23 -0.78
C ARG A 259 8.56 -18.79 0.58
N TRP A 260 7.69 -18.78 1.58
CA TRP A 260 7.93 -18.08 2.86
C TRP A 260 9.06 -18.71 3.68
N TYR A 261 9.08 -20.04 3.82
CA TYR A 261 10.17 -20.77 4.48
C TYR A 261 11.54 -20.46 3.86
N SER A 262 11.61 -20.41 2.53
CA SER A 262 12.83 -20.03 1.82
C SER A 262 13.22 -18.58 2.11
N CYS A 263 12.26 -17.66 2.19
CA CYS A 263 12.53 -16.26 2.54
C CYS A 263 13.12 -16.13 3.96
N HIS A 264 12.56 -16.85 4.94
CA HIS A 264 13.12 -16.89 6.30
C HIS A 264 14.55 -17.43 6.32
N ALA A 265 14.79 -18.55 5.62
CA ALA A 265 16.11 -19.17 5.49
C ALA A 265 17.15 -18.21 4.89
N LEU A 266 16.79 -17.56 3.79
CA LEU A 266 17.66 -16.67 3.04
C LEU A 266 17.96 -15.39 3.83
N LEU A 267 16.97 -14.80 4.50
CA LEU A 267 17.20 -13.65 5.37
C LEU A 267 18.11 -14.01 6.55
N ARG A 268 17.89 -15.15 7.20
CA ARG A 268 18.78 -15.63 8.27
C ARG A 268 20.22 -15.74 7.77
N ALA A 269 20.42 -16.31 6.59
CA ALA A 269 21.72 -16.46 5.95
C ALA A 269 22.35 -15.11 5.59
N ILE A 270 21.58 -14.16 5.05
CA ILE A 270 22.05 -12.79 4.77
C ILE A 270 22.59 -12.14 6.05
N LEU A 271 21.84 -12.20 7.16
CA LEU A 271 22.25 -11.58 8.42
C LEU A 271 23.49 -12.25 9.05
N ASP A 272 23.69 -13.55 8.84
CA ASP A 272 24.86 -14.26 9.37
C ASP A 272 26.15 -14.08 8.57
N HIS A 273 26.03 -13.83 7.27
CA HIS A 273 27.20 -13.80 6.38
C HIS A 273 27.69 -12.40 6.03
N THR A 274 26.92 -11.37 6.36
CA THR A 274 27.26 -9.95 6.17
C THR A 274 28.13 -9.30 7.25
N PRO A 275 28.21 -9.78 8.52
CA PRO A 275 29.00 -9.10 9.56
C PRO A 275 30.45 -8.74 9.21
N PRO A 276 31.21 -9.54 8.41
CA PRO A 276 32.57 -9.18 8.03
C PRO A 276 32.69 -7.85 7.28
N VAL A 277 31.65 -7.43 6.54
CA VAL A 277 31.60 -6.12 5.86
C VAL A 277 31.72 -4.96 6.87
N PHE A 278 31.24 -5.17 8.09
CA PHE A 278 31.28 -4.21 9.20
C PHE A 278 32.50 -4.42 10.13
N GLY A 279 33.45 -5.28 9.76
CA GLY A 279 34.55 -5.67 10.64
C GLY A 279 34.10 -6.47 11.87
N CYS A 280 32.89 -7.04 11.85
CA CYS A 280 32.30 -7.78 12.96
C CYS A 280 32.24 -9.29 12.67
N LYS A 281 32.18 -10.12 13.71
CA LYS A 281 32.06 -11.59 13.56
C LYS A 281 30.62 -12.09 13.57
N THR A 282 29.73 -11.35 14.20
CA THR A 282 28.32 -11.73 14.39
C THR A 282 27.41 -10.55 14.12
N PHE A 283 26.17 -10.83 13.75
CA PHE A 283 25.17 -9.79 13.55
C PHE A 283 24.89 -9.00 14.85
N ASP A 284 24.96 -9.64 16.01
CA ASP A 284 24.76 -8.96 17.29
C ASP A 284 25.83 -7.89 17.55
N GLN A 285 27.07 -8.15 17.11
CA GLN A 285 28.15 -7.15 17.12
C GLN A 285 27.88 -6.00 16.14
N VAL A 286 27.35 -6.28 14.95
CA VAL A 286 26.96 -5.25 13.98
C VAL A 286 25.93 -4.29 14.57
N VAL A 287 24.91 -4.83 15.24
CA VAL A 287 23.84 -4.03 15.88
C VAL A 287 24.37 -3.18 17.04
N SER A 288 25.40 -3.65 17.75
CA SER A 288 25.90 -3.03 18.98
C SER A 288 27.08 -2.09 18.76
N ASN A 289 27.93 -2.36 17.77
CA ASN A 289 29.23 -1.70 17.61
C ASN A 289 29.28 -0.75 16.41
N HIS A 290 28.41 -0.92 15.41
CA HIS A 290 28.33 0.00 14.27
C HIS A 290 27.50 1.23 14.63
N SER A 291 27.88 2.40 14.11
CA SER A 291 27.20 3.66 14.41
C SER A 291 25.99 3.84 13.51
N TRP A 292 24.82 3.39 13.98
CA TRP A 292 23.56 3.52 13.26
C TRP A 292 22.84 4.84 13.53
N GLY A 293 22.13 5.36 12.53
CA GLY A 293 21.12 6.39 12.75
C GLY A 293 20.03 5.90 13.72
N ARG A 294 19.34 6.82 14.41
CA ARG A 294 18.30 6.47 15.41
C ARG A 294 17.22 5.53 14.85
N THR A 295 16.82 5.74 13.59
CA THR A 295 15.82 4.92 12.89
C THR A 295 16.39 3.57 12.49
N ASP A 296 17.59 3.55 11.90
CA ASP A 296 18.25 2.31 11.46
C ASP A 296 18.58 1.41 12.64
N GLN A 297 18.97 1.98 13.79
CA GLN A 297 19.17 1.22 15.02
C GLN A 297 17.91 0.45 15.43
N LYS A 298 16.71 1.02 15.23
CA LYS A 298 15.44 0.31 15.50
C LYS A 298 15.22 -0.81 14.49
N HIS A 299 15.49 -0.58 13.21
CA HIS A 299 15.41 -1.61 12.17
C HIS A 299 16.35 -2.78 12.46
N LEU A 300 17.60 -2.50 12.81
CA LEU A 300 18.62 -3.49 13.12
C LEU A 300 18.26 -4.34 14.35
N LYS A 301 17.68 -3.73 15.40
CA LYS A 301 17.17 -4.49 16.56
C LYS A 301 16.01 -5.42 16.18
N ARG A 302 15.15 -5.03 15.25
CA ARG A 302 14.08 -5.92 14.73
C ARG A 302 14.66 -7.07 13.91
N LEU A 303 15.64 -6.79 13.04
CA LEU A 303 16.35 -7.84 12.29
C LEU A 303 17.08 -8.80 13.23
N GLN A 304 17.65 -8.29 14.33
CA GLN A 304 18.28 -9.09 15.37
C GLN A 304 17.28 -10.04 16.02
N ALA A 305 16.11 -9.52 16.44
CA ALA A 305 15.05 -10.34 17.02
C ALA A 305 14.50 -11.38 16.03
N PHE A 306 14.36 -11.00 14.75
CA PHE A 306 13.90 -11.89 13.68
C PHE A 306 14.79 -13.12 13.49
N ARG A 307 16.10 -13.05 13.80
CA ARG A 307 16.99 -14.21 13.70
C ARG A 307 16.49 -15.41 14.51
N ASN A 308 15.87 -15.17 15.67
CA ASN A 308 15.29 -16.24 16.50
C ASN A 308 14.04 -16.85 15.85
N ALA A 309 13.19 -16.03 15.23
CA ALA A 309 12.03 -16.52 14.51
C ALA A 309 12.44 -17.36 13.30
N ALA A 310 13.42 -16.89 12.53
CA ALA A 310 13.93 -17.63 11.37
C ALA A 310 14.68 -18.92 11.78
N ASP A 311 15.36 -18.93 12.93
CA ASP A 311 15.97 -20.14 13.51
C ASP A 311 14.91 -21.21 13.83
N ASP A 312 13.82 -20.80 14.46
CA ASP A 312 12.69 -21.68 14.74
C ASP A 312 12.02 -22.19 13.45
N VAL A 313 11.82 -21.34 12.44
CA VAL A 313 11.29 -21.74 11.13
C VAL A 313 12.15 -22.83 10.47
N LEU A 314 13.48 -22.78 10.64
CA LEU A 314 14.42 -23.73 10.05
C LEU A 314 14.54 -25.04 10.81
N HIS A 315 14.33 -25.02 12.13
CA HIS A 315 14.64 -26.15 13.00
C HIS A 315 13.42 -26.82 13.64
N ARG A 316 12.25 -26.17 13.59
CA ARG A 316 11.00 -26.73 14.11
C ARG A 316 10.59 -27.95 13.27
N GLN A 317 10.40 -29.08 13.96
CA GLN A 317 9.89 -30.31 13.35
C GLN A 317 8.39 -30.21 13.03
N ILE A 318 7.94 -31.00 12.03
CA ILE A 318 6.53 -31.11 11.62
C ILE A 318 5.65 -31.51 12.81
N ARG A 319 4.48 -30.87 12.93
CA ARG A 319 3.50 -31.11 13.99
C ARG A 319 2.12 -31.49 13.41
N LYS A 320 1.22 -31.94 14.27
CA LYS A 320 -0.18 -32.27 13.91
C LYS A 320 -1.06 -31.02 13.71
N SER A 321 -0.67 -29.89 14.29
CA SER A 321 -1.35 -28.61 14.12
C SER A 321 -1.07 -28.03 12.74
N ALA A 322 -2.00 -27.24 12.22
CA ALA A 322 -1.79 -26.48 10.99
C ALA A 322 -0.56 -25.57 11.13
N ASP A 323 0.13 -25.37 10.02
CA ASP A 323 1.20 -24.40 9.92
C ASP A 323 0.62 -22.97 9.94
N VAL A 324 1.34 -22.08 10.61
CA VAL A 324 0.92 -20.69 10.83
C VAL A 324 1.94 -19.68 10.35
N ILE A 325 3.12 -20.14 9.89
CA ILE A 325 4.13 -19.25 9.33
C ILE A 325 3.57 -18.65 8.05
N SER A 326 3.66 -17.33 7.89
CA SER A 326 3.16 -16.59 6.73
C SER A 326 4.16 -15.53 6.27
N LEU A 327 3.82 -14.81 5.19
CA LEU A 327 4.62 -13.68 4.72
C LEU A 327 4.72 -12.55 5.77
N ASP A 328 3.74 -12.43 6.66
CA ASP A 328 3.67 -11.40 7.70
C ASP A 328 4.72 -11.61 8.81
N ASP A 329 5.29 -12.82 8.92
CA ASP A 329 6.34 -13.15 9.88
C ASP A 329 7.74 -12.68 9.42
N LEU A 330 7.86 -12.18 8.18
CA LEU A 330 9.09 -11.56 7.67
C LEU A 330 9.24 -10.13 8.21
N PRO A 331 10.48 -9.64 8.41
CA PRO A 331 10.70 -8.28 8.85
C PRO A 331 10.29 -7.28 7.76
N GLU A 332 10.10 -6.02 8.13
CA GLU A 332 9.79 -4.97 7.15
C GLU A 332 10.88 -4.88 6.08
N ARG A 333 10.49 -4.81 4.80
CA ARG A 333 11.41 -4.62 3.66
C ARG A 333 12.34 -3.43 3.87
N ALA A 334 11.84 -2.35 4.46
CA ALA A 334 12.64 -1.16 4.77
C ALA A 334 13.85 -1.47 5.67
N ALA A 335 13.68 -2.33 6.67
CA ALA A 335 14.76 -2.71 7.58
C ALA A 335 15.89 -3.45 6.83
N VAL A 336 15.51 -4.37 5.94
CA VAL A 336 16.49 -5.13 5.14
C VAL A 336 17.16 -4.27 4.08
N ASN A 337 16.42 -3.37 3.43
CA ASN A 337 16.99 -2.43 2.46
C ASN A 337 17.94 -1.42 3.12
N ALA A 338 17.61 -0.90 4.31
CA ALA A 338 18.50 -0.02 5.08
C ALA A 338 19.79 -0.75 5.50
N PHE A 339 19.68 -1.98 5.98
CA PHE A 339 20.84 -2.79 6.32
C PHE A 339 21.74 -3.06 5.11
N LEU A 340 21.15 -3.49 3.98
CA LEU A 340 21.90 -3.77 2.75
C LEU A 340 22.46 -2.50 2.10
N ARG A 341 21.83 -1.34 2.29
CA ARG A 341 22.38 -0.04 1.88
C ARG A 341 23.68 0.24 2.60
N GLU A 342 23.69 0.08 3.92
CA GLU A 342 24.91 0.26 4.71
C GLU A 342 26.01 -0.74 4.29
N CYS A 343 25.65 -1.99 3.97
CA CYS A 343 26.61 -2.93 3.38
C CYS A 343 27.22 -2.38 2.09
N VAL A 344 26.40 -1.86 1.17
CA VAL A 344 26.86 -1.27 -0.09
C VAL A 344 27.79 -0.07 0.16
N ASP A 345 27.50 0.75 1.15
CA ASP A 345 28.28 1.95 1.45
C ASP A 345 29.66 1.62 2.07
N LEU A 346 29.77 0.48 2.78
CA LEU A 346 31.02 -0.01 3.35
C LEU A 346 31.87 -0.88 2.40
N LEU A 347 31.29 -1.34 1.28
CA LEU A 347 31.96 -2.13 0.24
C LEU A 347 32.66 -1.24 -0.79
#